data_AF-A0A942TWU2-F1
#
_entry.id   AF-A0A942TWU2-F1
#
_cell.length_a   1.000
_cell.length_b   1.000
_cell.length_c   1.000
_cell.angle_alpha   90.00
_cell.angle_beta   90.00
_cell.angle_gamma   90.00
#
_symmetry.space_group_name_H-M   'P 1'
#
loop_
_entity.id
_entity.type
_entity.pdbx_description
1 polymer ?
#
loop_
_entity_poly.entity_id
_entity_poly.type
_entity_poly.pdbx_seq_one_letter_code
_entity_poly.pdbx_strand_id
1 'polypeptide(L)' 'MGISNKLPVIIGKGCWIGARSTILPGVVIGDGCVIAASSMLARTANRKLYMLVY' A
#
# COMPACT_ATOMS: atom_id res chain seq x y z
N MET A 1 -23.97 -15.64 6.14
CA MET A 1 -22.65 -16.31 6.12
C MET A 1 -21.68 -15.35 5.44
N GLY A 2 -20.94 -14.55 6.22
CA GLY A 2 -20.08 -13.51 5.67
C GLY A 2 -18.80 -14.14 5.10
N ILE A 3 -18.64 -14.14 3.78
CA ILE A 3 -17.36 -14.44 3.15
C ILE A 3 -16.40 -13.27 3.42
N SER A 4 -15.70 -13.31 4.55
CA SER A 4 -14.71 -12.29 4.89
C SER A 4 -13.49 -12.50 3.98
N ASN A 5 -13.53 -11.93 2.78
CA ASN A 5 -12.44 -11.96 1.82
C ASN A 5 -11.35 -10.98 2.29
N LYS A 6 -10.69 -11.31 3.40
CA LYS A 6 -9.59 -10.52 3.98
C LYS A 6 -8.32 -10.78 3.17
N LEU A 7 -8.11 -9.99 2.13
CA LEU A 7 -6.84 -10.00 1.42
C LEU A 7 -5.80 -9.25 2.29
N PRO A 8 -4.71 -9.91 2.72
CA PRO A 8 -3.72 -9.29 3.59
C PRO A 8 -3.02 -8.15 2.85
N VAL A 9 -2.65 -7.11 3.61
CA VAL A 9 -1.73 -6.07 3.15
C VAL A 9 -0.34 -6.42 3.67
N ILE A 10 0.64 -6.52 2.79
CA ILE A 10 2.02 -6.87 3.14
C ILE A 10 2.87 -5.62 2.99
N ILE A 11 3.55 -5.22 4.06
CA ILE A 11 4.43 -4.04 4.08
C ILE A 11 5.86 -4.49 4.36
N GLY A 12 6.76 -4.19 3.43
CA GLY A 12 8.18 -4.45 3.58
C GLY A 12 8.86 -3.64 4.68
N LYS A 13 10.12 -3.95 4.96
CA LYS A 13 10.95 -3.28 5.97
C LYS A 13 11.36 -1.88 5.50
N GLY A 14 11.44 -0.94 6.44
CA GLY A 14 11.92 0.41 6.17
C GLY A 14 11.00 1.25 5.27
N CYS A 15 9.71 0.90 5.20
CA CYS A 15 8.74 1.70 4.47
C CYS A 15 8.36 2.97 5.23
N TRP A 16 8.10 4.06 4.48
CA TRP A 16 7.55 5.29 5.02
C TRP A 16 6.14 5.51 4.49
N ILE A 17 5.18 5.71 5.40
CA ILE A 17 3.77 5.91 5.08
C ILE A 17 3.36 7.33 5.44
N GLY A 18 3.05 8.14 4.43
CA GLY A 18 2.56 9.49 4.60
C GLY A 18 1.17 9.53 5.25
N ALA A 19 0.88 10.61 6.00
CA ALA A 19 -0.41 10.77 6.67
C ALA A 19 -1.58 10.75 5.66
N ARG A 20 -2.72 10.20 6.09
CA ARG A 20 -3.95 10.08 5.26
C ARG A 20 -3.79 9.21 4.00
N SER A 21 -2.79 8.33 3.93
CA SER A 21 -2.73 7.32 2.87
C SER A 21 -3.78 6.22 3.06
N THR A 22 -4.38 5.75 1.97
CA THR A 22 -5.30 4.60 1.96
C THR A 22 -4.68 3.42 1.22
N ILE A 23 -4.59 2.25 1.84
CA ILE A 23 -4.07 1.03 1.21
C ILE A 23 -5.21 0.01 1.06
N LEU A 24 -5.49 -0.41 -0.18
CA LEU A 24 -6.55 -1.37 -0.45
C LEU A 24 -6.13 -2.82 -0.08
N PRO A 25 -7.09 -3.71 0.21
CA PRO A 25 -6.81 -5.11 0.53
C PRO A 25 -6.05 -5.83 -0.61
N GLY A 26 -5.08 -6.67 -0.24
CA GLY A 26 -4.30 -7.46 -1.21
C GLY A 26 -3.09 -6.75 -1.81
N VAL A 27 -2.79 -5.53 -1.36
CA VAL A 27 -1.60 -4.78 -1.78
C VAL A 27 -0.36 -5.31 -1.08
N VAL A 28 0.70 -5.54 -1.86
CA VAL A 28 2.06 -5.82 -1.37
C VAL A 28 2.96 -4.62 -1.68
N ILE A 29 3.59 -4.09 -0.63
CA ILE A 29 4.55 -2.98 -0.66
C ILE A 29 5.95 -3.55 -0.41
N GLY A 30 6.88 -3.34 -1.35
CA GLY A 30 8.26 -3.79 -1.22
C GLY A 30 9.05 -3.06 -0.13
N ASP A 31 10.24 -3.55 0.20
CA ASP A 31 11.13 -2.92 1.17
C ASP A 31 11.58 -1.51 0.73
N GLY A 32 11.67 -0.58 1.67
CA GLY A 32 12.15 0.79 1.43
C GLY A 32 11.22 1.68 0.60
N CYS A 33 9.94 1.34 0.52
CA CYS A 33 8.96 2.14 -0.23
C CYS A 33 8.52 3.38 0.53
N VAL A 34 8.28 4.48 -0.19
CA VAL A 34 7.73 5.71 0.35
C VAL A 34 6.35 5.96 -0.25
N ILE A 35 5.35 6.01 0.61
CA ILE A 35 3.96 6.32 0.27
C ILE A 35 3.72 7.79 0.59
N ALA A 36 3.32 8.57 -0.41
CA ALA A 36 3.05 9.99 -0.22
C ALA A 36 1.84 10.23 0.72
N ALA A 37 1.80 11.38 1.38
CA ALA A 37 0.62 11.81 2.12
C ALA A 37 -0.59 11.93 1.17
N SER A 38 -1.79 11.64 1.68
CA SER A 38 -3.04 11.67 0.91
C SER A 38 -3.01 10.85 -0.39
N SER A 39 -2.36 9.67 -0.39
CA SER A 39 -2.30 8.79 -1.57
C SER A 39 -3.12 7.51 -1.40
N MET A 40 -3.56 6.91 -2.51
CA MET A 40 -4.29 5.65 -2.53
C MET A 40 -3.49 4.55 -3.24
N LEU A 41 -3.28 3.41 -2.58
CA LEU A 41 -2.66 2.22 -3.19
C LEU A 41 -3.71 1.19 -3.56
N ALA A 42 -3.86 0.94 -4.86
CA ALA A 42 -4.79 -0.05 -5.42
C ALA A 42 -4.10 -1.25 -6.12
N ARG A 43 -2.77 -1.24 -6.26
CA ARG A 43 -2.01 -2.34 -6.87
C ARG A 43 -0.72 -2.60 -6.12
N THR A 44 -0.28 -3.85 -6.16
CA THR A 44 1.03 -4.29 -5.69
C THR A 44 2.15 -3.62 -6.45
N ALA A 45 3.19 -3.27 -5.71
CA ALA A 45 4.14 -2.30 -6.15
C ALA A 45 5.55 -2.78 -5.69
N ASN A 46 6.51 -2.88 -6.64
CA ASN A 46 7.85 -3.48 -6.39
C ASN A 46 9.08 -2.54 -6.62
N ARG A 47 8.93 -1.36 -7.25
CA ARG A 47 9.92 -0.30 -7.46
C ARG A 47 9.85 0.90 -6.51
N LYS A 48 10.99 1.52 -6.20
CA LYS A 48 11.16 2.63 -5.23
C LYS A 48 10.31 3.91 -5.38
N LEU A 49 9.39 4.02 -6.33
CA LEU A 49 8.39 5.09 -6.42
C LEU A 49 7.13 4.57 -7.13
N TYR A 50 6.01 4.52 -6.42
CA TYR A 50 4.67 4.44 -7.03
C TYR A 50 3.73 5.32 -6.25
N MET A 51 3.83 6.56 -6.66
CA MET A 51 2.73 7.48 -6.71
C MET A 51 1.76 7.02 -7.79
N LEU A 52 0.49 6.84 -7.45
CA LEU A 52 -0.61 7.07 -8.39
C LEU A 52 -1.69 7.88 -7.64
N VAL A 53 -1.57 9.19 -7.87
CA VAL A 53 -2.58 10.27 -7.91
C VAL A 53 -4.01 9.71 -7.97
N TYR A 54 -4.97 10.05 -7.09
CA TYR A 54 -5.39 11.35 -6.54
C TYR A 54 -5.85 11.21 -5.08
#